data_AF-A0A7J9VGD4-F1
#
_entry.id   AF-A0A7J9VGD4-F1
#
_cell.length_a   1.000
_cell.length_b   1.000
_cell.length_c   1.000
_cell.angle_alpha   90.00
_cell.angle_beta   90.00
_cell.angle_gamma   90.00
#
_symmetry.space_group_name_H-M   'P 1'
#
loop_
_entity.id
_entity.type
_entity.pdbx_description
1 polymer ?
#
loop_
_entity_poly.entity_id
_entity_poly.type
_entity_poly.pdbx_seq_one_letter_code
_entity_poly.pdbx_strand_id
1 'polypeptide(L)'
;MSIKVMTWVWDHSPAVGTELLMLLAIADHASDNGRDAWPSIKTLARRTRLGERTVQRVLKRLADEGRLIIHVGGGRRSNHYEIPMTSKNAELSTPPSDRRSRQDDTPVASPGYPRRDDVAPPTQLCRGTPDTAMTSEPSSNGPRTVHPAYDVTAERRSLVGPGTDGGGGGADRTAAEVLAGLGPDWPLTQGQRRRLAPMVATALDAGWRPGALIEHLAANPDGVKSPAAVLAARLHDLPQPHGAAAERPGWCGNCDQTTRHRERDDGLRSA
;
A
#
# COMPACT_ATOMS: atom_id res chain seq x y z
N MET A 1 14.19 2.95 -2.75
CA MET A 1 15.00 1.78 -2.33
C MET A 1 16.39 2.25 -1.98
N SER A 2 16.78 2.16 -0.70
CA SER A 2 18.07 2.64 -0.23
C SER A 2 18.95 1.50 0.32
N ILE A 3 20.06 1.26 -0.36
CA ILE A 3 21.08 0.28 0.08
C ILE A 3 21.77 0.74 1.36
N LYS A 4 21.93 2.06 1.55
CA LYS A 4 22.57 2.64 2.74
C LYS A 4 21.80 2.30 4.02
N VAL A 5 20.48 2.44 3.97
CA VAL A 5 19.60 2.13 5.12
C VAL A 5 19.66 0.66 5.48
N MET A 6 19.61 -0.23 4.49
CA MET A 6 19.74 -1.67 4.73
C MET A 6 21.09 -2.04 5.35
N THR A 7 22.18 -1.47 4.82
CA THR A 7 23.54 -1.70 5.34
C THR A 7 23.61 -1.26 6.80
N TRP A 8 23.08 -0.07 7.11
CA TRP A 8 23.03 0.42 8.47
C TRP A 8 22.23 -0.50 9.41
N VAL A 9 21.09 -1.02 8.97
CA VAL A 9 20.27 -1.98 9.75
C VAL A 9 21.04 -3.26 10.03
N TRP A 10 21.81 -3.79 9.07
CA TRP A 10 22.64 -4.97 9.30
C TRP A 10 23.74 -4.72 10.34
N ASP A 11 24.38 -3.56 10.28
CA ASP A 11 25.54 -3.26 11.12
C ASP A 11 25.17 -2.85 12.54
N HIS A 12 24.00 -2.23 12.73
CA HIS A 12 23.66 -1.54 13.99
C HIS A 12 22.35 -2.01 14.64
N SER A 13 21.52 -2.82 13.96
CA SER A 13 20.26 -3.26 14.56
C SER A 13 20.48 -4.43 15.53
N PRO A 14 20.08 -4.31 16.80
CA PRO A 14 20.06 -5.43 17.74
C PRO A 14 18.86 -6.38 17.53
N ALA A 15 18.01 -6.11 16.53
CA ALA A 15 16.85 -6.93 16.24
C ALA A 15 17.27 -8.29 15.64
N VAL A 16 16.48 -9.33 15.90
CA VAL A 16 16.71 -10.68 15.36
C VAL A 16 15.45 -11.25 14.71
N GLY A 17 15.63 -12.24 13.85
CA GLY A 17 14.52 -12.98 13.22
C GLY A 17 13.50 -12.07 12.53
N THR A 18 12.24 -12.19 12.94
CA THR A 18 11.11 -11.48 12.33
C THR A 18 11.20 -9.96 12.43
N GLU A 19 11.76 -9.43 13.52
CA GLU A 19 11.94 -7.99 13.73
C GLU A 19 13.00 -7.42 12.79
N LEU A 20 14.13 -8.13 12.66
CA LEU A 20 15.19 -7.75 11.71
C LEU A 20 14.67 -7.79 10.27
N LEU A 21 13.95 -8.85 9.91
CA LEU A 21 13.33 -8.98 8.60
C LEU A 21 12.33 -7.85 8.32
N MET A 22 11.59 -7.40 9.34
CA MET A 22 10.68 -6.27 9.23
C MET A 22 11.43 -4.96 8.98
N LEU A 23 12.48 -4.69 9.75
CA LEU A 23 13.31 -3.48 9.58
C LEU A 23 13.94 -3.44 8.19
N LEU A 24 14.45 -4.57 7.69
CA LEU A 24 15.02 -4.68 6.34
C LEU A 24 13.95 -4.47 5.25
N ALA A 25 12.75 -5.01 5.44
CA ALA A 25 11.64 -4.80 4.50
C ALA A 25 11.22 -3.32 4.42
N ILE A 26 11.27 -2.59 5.55
CA ILE A 26 10.99 -1.15 5.60
C ILE A 26 12.16 -0.35 5.01
N ALA A 27 13.40 -0.71 5.32
CA ALA A 27 14.62 -0.07 4.80
C ALA A 27 14.65 -0.07 3.27
N ASP A 28 14.18 -1.16 2.64
CA ASP A 28 14.01 -1.26 1.20
C ASP A 28 13.12 -0.18 0.58
N HIS A 29 12.23 0.40 1.37
CA HIS A 29 11.28 1.43 0.91
C HIS A 29 11.68 2.82 1.40
N ALA A 30 12.70 2.94 2.24
CA ALA A 30 13.15 4.21 2.81
C ALA A 30 14.02 5.02 1.84
N SER A 31 14.04 6.33 2.06
CA SER A 31 15.02 7.27 1.49
C SER A 31 16.39 7.09 2.16
N ASP A 32 17.45 7.66 1.57
CA ASP A 32 18.83 7.53 2.05
C ASP A 32 19.09 8.00 3.49
N ASN A 33 18.18 8.79 4.05
CA ASN A 33 18.19 9.27 5.43
C ASN A 33 17.43 8.36 6.41
N GLY A 34 16.91 7.21 5.96
CA GLY A 34 16.09 6.31 6.78
C GLY A 34 14.64 6.74 6.96
N ARG A 35 14.20 7.82 6.32
CA ARG A 35 12.86 8.38 6.43
C ARG A 35 11.99 8.03 5.23
N ASP A 36 10.73 8.45 5.30
CA ASP A 36 9.76 8.42 4.20
C ASP A 36 9.56 7.03 3.57
N ALA A 37 9.52 5.98 4.39
CA ALA A 37 9.14 4.65 3.90
C ALA A 37 7.61 4.51 3.92
N TRP A 38 7.00 4.25 2.76
CA TRP A 38 5.53 4.11 2.60
C TRP A 38 5.03 2.69 2.25
N PRO A 39 5.60 1.58 2.77
CA PRO A 39 5.06 0.26 2.49
C PRO A 39 3.71 0.04 3.19
N SER A 40 2.73 -0.49 2.47
CA SER A 40 1.48 -0.94 3.09
C SER A 40 1.72 -2.17 3.98
N ILE A 41 0.81 -2.42 4.93
CA ILE A 41 0.83 -3.66 5.74
C ILE A 41 0.82 -4.92 4.86
N LYS A 42 0.06 -4.92 3.76
CA LYS A 42 0.01 -6.02 2.79
C LYS A 42 1.35 -6.21 2.07
N THR A 43 2.03 -5.12 1.73
CA THR A 43 3.38 -5.14 1.14
C THR A 43 4.38 -5.77 2.11
N LEU A 44 4.37 -5.34 3.38
CA LEU A 44 5.23 -5.89 4.43
C LEU A 44 4.95 -7.36 4.69
N ALA A 45 3.66 -7.75 4.77
CA ALA A 45 3.24 -9.14 4.92
C ALA A 45 3.81 -10.04 3.82
N ARG A 46 3.68 -9.60 2.55
CA ARG A 46 4.23 -10.32 1.40
C ARG A 46 5.75 -10.44 1.45
N ARG A 47 6.47 -9.34 1.72
CA ARG A 47 7.95 -9.35 1.75
C ARG A 47 8.52 -10.18 2.90
N THR A 48 7.87 -10.12 4.05
CA THR A 48 8.30 -10.84 5.25
C THR A 48 7.75 -12.26 5.35
N ARG A 49 6.83 -12.64 4.45
CA ARG A 49 6.10 -13.92 4.46
C ARG A 49 5.32 -14.16 5.77
N LEU A 50 4.79 -13.08 6.32
CA LEU A 50 4.01 -13.09 7.56
C LEU A 50 2.54 -12.75 7.28
N GLY A 51 1.64 -13.17 8.18
CA GLY A 51 0.28 -12.66 8.18
C GLY A 51 0.19 -11.19 8.65
N GLU A 52 -0.78 -10.44 8.15
CA GLU A 52 -0.95 -9.00 8.45
C GLU A 52 -1.05 -8.71 9.97
N ARG A 53 -1.71 -9.60 10.73
CA ARG A 53 -1.82 -9.48 12.19
C ARG A 53 -0.46 -9.60 12.89
N THR A 54 0.42 -10.46 12.38
CA THR A 54 1.80 -10.60 12.88
C THR A 54 2.62 -9.36 12.53
N VAL A 55 2.48 -8.85 11.30
CA VAL A 55 3.13 -7.59 10.87
C VAL A 55 2.77 -6.45 11.82
N GLN A 56 1.48 -6.23 12.08
CA GLN A 56 1.02 -5.17 12.98
C GLN A 56 1.61 -5.32 14.40
N ARG A 57 1.67 -6.54 14.92
CA ARG A 57 2.27 -6.82 16.23
C ARG A 57 3.77 -6.52 16.27
N VAL A 58 4.51 -6.91 15.23
CA VAL A 58 5.95 -6.66 15.13
C VAL A 58 6.23 -5.16 14.97
N LEU A 59 5.47 -4.47 14.13
CA LEU A 59 5.57 -3.02 13.97
C LEU A 59 5.34 -2.27 15.28
N LYS A 60 4.29 -2.65 16.02
CA LYS A 60 4.02 -2.07 17.34
C LYS A 60 5.20 -2.28 18.29
N ARG A 61 5.73 -3.51 18.37
CA ARG A 61 6.88 -3.82 19.23
C ARG A 61 8.13 -3.02 18.86
N LEU A 62 8.46 -2.93 17.58
CA LEU A 62 9.60 -2.13 17.11
C LEU A 62 9.44 -0.65 17.43
N ALA A 63 8.20 -0.13 17.42
CA ALA A 63 7.91 1.23 17.81
C ALA A 63 8.02 1.45 19.33
N ASP A 64 7.49 0.52 20.12
CA ASP A 64 7.61 0.54 21.59
C ASP A 64 9.08 0.48 22.03
N GLU A 65 9.93 -0.23 21.28
CA GLU A 65 11.39 -0.31 21.49
C GLU A 65 12.18 0.89 20.94
N GLY A 66 11.53 1.86 20.29
CA GLY A 66 12.18 3.04 19.70
C GLY A 66 13.04 2.76 18.46
N ARG A 67 12.94 1.55 17.89
CA ARG A 67 13.68 1.11 16.70
C ARG A 67 13.00 1.54 15.39
N LEU A 68 11.73 1.91 15.47
CA LEU A 68 10.91 2.31 14.34
C LEU A 68 9.97 3.44 14.77
N ILE A 69 9.88 4.51 13.99
CA ILE A 69 8.85 5.54 14.20
C ILE A 69 7.74 5.28 13.18
N ILE A 70 6.50 5.20 13.67
CA ILE A 70 5.30 5.00 12.86
C ILE A 70 4.51 6.30 12.86
N HIS A 71 4.43 6.93 11.70
CA HIS A 71 3.55 8.07 11.49
C HIS A 71 2.23 7.55 10.94
N VAL A 72 1.24 7.48 11.82
CA VAL A 72 -0.10 7.00 11.45
C VAL A 72 -0.75 8.04 10.54
N GLY A 73 -1.11 7.61 9.34
CA GLY A 73 -1.84 8.44 8.40
C GLY A 73 -3.29 8.60 8.85
N GLY A 74 -3.73 9.84 9.06
CA GLY A 74 -5.14 10.14 9.30
C GLY A 74 -5.97 10.01 8.01
N GLY A 75 -7.18 9.44 8.14
CA GLY A 75 -8.17 9.39 7.06
C GLY A 75 -7.72 8.57 5.85
N ARG A 76 -7.35 9.25 4.75
CA ARG A 76 -6.94 8.64 3.46
C ARG A 76 -5.43 8.51 3.28
N ARG A 77 -4.63 8.97 4.23
CA ARG A 77 -3.16 8.89 4.15
C ARG A 77 -2.68 7.53 4.65
N SER A 78 -1.73 6.94 3.94
CA SER A 78 -1.07 5.72 4.40
C SER A 78 -0.12 6.04 5.55
N ASN A 79 0.13 5.04 6.41
CA ASN A 79 1.20 5.14 7.39
C ASN A 79 2.54 5.27 6.66
N HIS A 80 3.43 6.08 7.21
CA HIS A 80 4.84 6.05 6.84
C HIS A 80 5.72 5.75 8.03
N TYR A 81 6.91 5.26 7.71
CA TYR A 81 7.83 4.69 8.66
C TYR A 81 9.19 5.38 8.55
N GLU A 82 9.83 5.57 9.68
CA GLU A 82 11.19 6.08 9.80
C GLU A 82 12.01 5.14 10.67
N ILE A 83 13.21 4.80 10.19
CA ILE A 83 14.20 4.04 10.95
C ILE A 83 15.17 5.05 11.57
N PRO A 84 15.15 5.25 12.91
CA PRO A 84 16.00 6.25 13.55
C PRO A 84 17.47 5.80 13.50
N MET A 85 18.24 6.39 12.59
CA MET A 85 19.68 6.12 12.46
C MET A 85 20.51 6.95 13.44
N THR A 86 20.15 6.96 14.72
CA THR A 86 20.87 7.73 15.75
C THR A 86 21.77 6.81 16.56
N SER A 87 22.86 7.36 17.12
CA SER A 87 23.85 6.62 17.91
C SER A 87 23.25 5.87 19.12
N LYS A 88 22.10 6.29 19.64
CA LYS A 88 21.39 5.57 20.72
C LYS A 88 20.94 4.16 20.31
N ASN A 89 20.65 3.93 19.03
CA ASN A 89 20.30 2.59 18.53
C ASN A 89 21.54 1.72 18.31
N ALA A 90 22.70 2.33 18.09
CA ALA A 90 23.99 1.62 18.04
C ALA A 90 24.47 1.19 19.43
N GLU A 91 24.21 1.98 20.49
CA GLU A 91 24.59 1.64 21.87
C GLU A 91 23.79 0.45 22.47
N LEU A 92 22.62 0.14 21.93
CA LEU A 92 21.85 -1.06 22.28
C LEU A 92 22.43 -2.35 21.65
N SER A 93 23.43 -2.23 20.79
CA SER A 93 24.21 -3.34 20.25
C SER A 93 25.30 -3.74 21.25
N THR A 94 24.90 -4.31 22.39
CA THR A 94 25.79 -5.28 23.02
C THR A 94 25.69 -6.55 22.17
N PRO A 95 26.74 -6.96 21.44
CA PRO A 95 26.71 -8.26 20.77
C PRO A 95 26.42 -9.32 21.83
N PRO A 96 25.71 -10.43 21.53
CA PRO A 96 25.58 -11.55 22.44
C PRO A 96 26.96 -12.19 22.59
N SER A 97 27.80 -11.59 23.42
CA SER A 97 28.99 -12.20 23.97
C SER A 97 28.53 -13.07 25.13
N ASP A 98 27.93 -14.20 24.79
CA ASP A 98 27.88 -15.31 25.74
C ASP A 98 28.39 -16.57 25.05
N ARG A 99 29.69 -16.76 25.25
CA ARG A 99 30.37 -18.03 25.04
C ARG A 99 29.65 -19.05 25.91
N ARG A 100 28.80 -19.89 25.32
CA ARG A 100 28.47 -21.18 25.95
C ARG A 100 29.69 -22.09 25.88
N SER A 101 30.64 -21.84 26.77
CA SER A 101 31.64 -22.82 27.16
C SER A 101 30.99 -23.78 28.15
N ARG A 102 30.70 -24.97 27.63
CA ARG A 102 30.73 -26.31 28.26
C ARG A 102 30.25 -26.45 29.72
N GLN A 103 29.33 -27.39 29.91
CA GLN A 103 29.62 -28.58 30.73
C GLN A 103 28.70 -29.73 30.28
N ASP A 104 29.30 -30.66 29.54
CA ASP A 104 28.91 -32.07 29.61
C ASP A 104 29.16 -32.51 31.05
N ASP A 105 28.10 -32.86 31.77
CA ASP A 105 28.21 -33.74 32.93
C ASP A 105 26.97 -34.64 32.94
N THR A 106 27.17 -35.85 32.43
CA THR A 106 26.27 -36.97 32.62
C THR A 106 26.58 -37.56 34.00
N PRO A 107 25.56 -37.89 34.80
CA PRO A 107 25.64 -39.12 35.56
C PRO A 107 24.45 -40.02 35.24
N VAL A 108 24.80 -41.22 34.77
CA VAL A 108 23.95 -42.41 34.74
C VAL A 108 23.41 -42.68 36.15
N ALA A 109 22.09 -42.71 36.29
CA ALA A 109 21.40 -43.49 37.32
C ALA A 109 19.93 -43.71 36.92
N SER A 110 19.60 -44.89 36.40
CA SER A 110 18.24 -45.41 36.46
C SER A 110 17.90 -45.78 37.92
N PRO A 111 16.68 -45.50 38.37
CA PRO A 111 15.87 -46.64 38.81
C PRO A 111 14.37 -46.50 38.53
N GLY A 112 13.76 -47.63 38.16
CA GLY A 112 12.42 -48.01 38.63
C GLY A 112 11.22 -47.42 37.89
N TYR A 113 10.77 -48.10 36.84
CA TYR A 113 9.39 -48.02 36.37
C TYR A 113 8.47 -48.79 37.34
N PRO A 114 7.48 -48.15 37.99
CA PRO A 114 6.36 -48.86 38.58
C PRO A 114 5.41 -49.30 37.47
N ARG A 115 4.95 -50.54 37.61
CA ARG A 115 4.00 -51.25 36.76
C ARG A 115 2.68 -50.47 36.64
N ARG A 116 2.07 -50.53 35.44
CA ARG A 116 0.68 -50.14 35.18
C ARG A 116 -0.23 -50.73 36.25
N ASP A 117 -0.97 -49.87 36.92
CA ASP A 117 -2.41 -49.90 37.13
C ASP A 117 -2.70 -48.76 38.11
N ASP A 118 -3.26 -47.64 37.61
CA ASP A 118 -4.17 -46.71 38.33
C ASP A 118 -4.35 -45.37 37.57
N VAL A 119 -5.50 -45.29 36.88
CA VAL A 119 -6.41 -44.13 36.68
C VAL A 119 -5.88 -42.80 36.10
N ALA A 120 -6.19 -42.57 34.81
CA ALA A 120 -7.19 -41.59 34.34
C ALA A 120 -7.22 -41.53 32.79
N PRO A 121 -8.39 -41.55 32.12
CA PRO A 121 -8.44 -41.44 30.67
C PRO A 121 -8.05 -40.02 30.19
N PRO A 122 -7.41 -39.90 29.00
CA PRO A 122 -7.00 -38.62 28.46
C PRO A 122 -8.20 -37.73 28.11
N THR A 123 -8.05 -36.44 28.38
CA THR A 123 -8.98 -35.36 28.07
C THR A 123 -9.48 -35.44 26.62
N GLN A 124 -10.79 -35.55 26.43
CA GLN A 124 -11.42 -35.60 25.10
C GLN A 124 -11.30 -34.26 24.36
N LEU A 125 -11.00 -34.34 23.07
CA LEU A 125 -11.10 -33.25 22.10
C LEU A 125 -12.57 -32.79 21.97
N CYS A 126 -12.84 -31.53 22.29
CA CYS A 126 -14.13 -30.90 22.00
C CYS A 126 -14.32 -30.81 20.47
N ARG A 127 -15.16 -31.68 19.91
CA ARG A 127 -15.73 -31.49 18.56
C ARG A 127 -16.90 -30.52 18.70
N GLY A 128 -16.72 -29.29 18.24
CA GLY A 128 -17.84 -28.35 18.07
C GLY A 128 -18.82 -28.89 17.03
N THR A 129 -20.09 -28.98 17.41
CA THR A 129 -21.23 -29.22 16.51
C THR A 129 -21.48 -28.00 15.62
N PRO A 130 -22.07 -28.17 14.42
CA PRO A 130 -22.43 -27.04 13.57
C PRO A 130 -23.67 -26.35 14.13
N ASP A 131 -23.57 -25.06 14.42
CA ASP A 131 -24.73 -24.27 14.85
C ASP A 131 -25.64 -23.96 13.66
N THR A 132 -26.87 -24.46 13.79
CA THR A 132 -28.02 -24.28 12.92
C THR A 132 -28.47 -22.82 12.90
N ALA A 133 -28.83 -22.33 11.70
CA ALA A 133 -29.43 -21.03 11.48
C ALA A 133 -30.79 -20.87 12.20
N MET A 134 -30.98 -19.75 12.90
CA MET A 134 -32.30 -19.31 13.35
C MET A 134 -32.51 -17.84 12.98
N THR A 135 -33.42 -17.63 12.04
CA THR A 135 -34.11 -16.37 11.78
C THR A 135 -35.10 -16.10 12.91
N SER A 136 -35.14 -14.87 13.40
CA SER A 136 -36.35 -14.23 13.93
C SER A 136 -36.14 -12.71 13.93
N GLU A 137 -36.93 -12.00 13.11
CA GLU A 137 -37.18 -10.56 13.26
C GLU A 137 -37.86 -10.29 14.61
N PRO A 138 -37.65 -9.09 15.20
CA PRO A 138 -38.83 -8.23 15.35
C PRO A 138 -38.58 -6.70 15.27
N SER A 139 -39.59 -6.05 14.69
CA SER A 139 -40.31 -4.84 15.14
C SER A 139 -39.67 -3.45 15.15
N SER A 140 -40.41 -2.58 14.45
CA SER A 140 -40.47 -1.12 14.44
C SER A 140 -40.62 -0.46 15.83
N ASN A 141 -39.86 0.62 16.10
CA ASN A 141 -40.34 1.97 16.50
C ASN A 141 -39.24 2.90 17.09
N GLY A 142 -38.95 4.01 16.40
CA GLY A 142 -38.63 5.37 16.94
C GLY A 142 -37.30 5.63 17.70
N PRO A 143 -36.78 6.88 17.75
CA PRO A 143 -37.56 8.11 17.85
C PRO A 143 -37.30 9.19 16.78
N ARG A 144 -38.35 10.02 16.64
CA ARG A 144 -38.43 11.29 15.91
C ARG A 144 -37.36 12.29 16.35
N THR A 145 -36.85 13.06 15.38
CA THR A 145 -36.39 14.42 15.64
C THR A 145 -37.07 15.36 14.64
N VAL A 146 -37.54 16.47 15.19
CA VAL A 146 -38.54 17.40 14.64
C VAL A 146 -37.85 18.72 14.30
N HIS A 147 -37.97 19.13 13.02
CA HIS A 147 -38.06 20.52 12.48
C HIS A 147 -36.82 21.45 12.52
N PRO A 148 -36.75 22.54 11.71
CA PRO A 148 -37.84 23.20 10.99
C PRO A 148 -37.64 23.50 9.49
N ALA A 149 -38.79 23.84 8.91
CA ALA A 149 -39.01 24.35 7.58
C ALA A 149 -38.47 25.77 7.40
N TYR A 150 -38.03 26.06 6.18
CA TYR A 150 -38.22 27.38 5.58
C TYR A 150 -38.71 27.17 4.14
N ASP A 151 -39.86 27.76 3.89
CA ASP A 151 -40.54 27.85 2.62
C ASP A 151 -40.15 29.19 1.98
N VAL A 152 -39.70 29.18 0.73
CA VAL A 152 -39.88 30.32 -0.18
C VAL A 152 -40.23 29.74 -1.54
N THR A 153 -41.48 29.92 -1.89
CA THR A 153 -42.05 29.86 -3.22
C THR A 153 -41.39 30.88 -4.14
N ALA A 154 -40.99 30.47 -5.35
CA ALA A 154 -40.90 31.35 -6.52
C ALA A 154 -40.82 30.53 -7.81
N GLU A 155 -42.02 30.29 -8.35
CA GLU A 155 -42.36 30.50 -9.75
C GLU A 155 -41.49 29.94 -10.89
N ARG A 156 -42.11 28.97 -11.56
CA ARG A 156 -41.97 28.55 -12.95
C ARG A 156 -41.72 29.72 -13.92
N ARG A 157 -40.55 29.74 -14.58
CA ARG A 157 -40.48 30.20 -15.98
C ARG A 157 -39.37 29.50 -16.75
N SER A 158 -39.81 28.62 -17.64
CA SER A 158 -39.07 28.23 -18.83
C SER A 158 -38.73 29.47 -19.65
N LEU A 159 -37.45 29.72 -19.86
CA LEU A 159 -36.95 30.50 -20.99
C LEU A 159 -35.83 29.69 -21.63
N VAL A 160 -36.23 28.92 -22.64
CA VAL A 160 -35.38 28.61 -23.79
C VAL A 160 -34.91 29.95 -24.36
N GLY A 161 -33.60 30.15 -24.39
CA GLY A 161 -32.93 31.22 -25.12
C GLY A 161 -31.72 30.64 -25.84
N PRO A 162 -31.54 30.91 -27.15
CA PRO A 162 -30.49 30.30 -27.95
C PRO A 162 -29.16 31.01 -27.67
N GLY A 163 -28.14 30.25 -27.31
CA GLY A 163 -26.78 30.74 -27.08
C GLY A 163 -25.79 29.70 -27.61
N THR A 164 -25.06 30.08 -28.63
CA THR A 164 -24.18 29.24 -29.44
C THR A 164 -22.79 29.11 -28.84
N ASP A 165 -22.49 27.99 -28.20
CA ASP A 165 -21.12 27.67 -27.76
C ASP A 165 -20.90 26.17 -27.87
N GLY A 166 -20.84 25.69 -29.13
CA GLY A 166 -20.34 24.36 -29.44
C GLY A 166 -18.89 24.23 -29.00
N GLY A 167 -18.66 23.49 -27.91
CA GLY A 167 -17.33 23.15 -27.43
C GLY A 167 -17.32 22.19 -26.24
N GLY A 168 -18.24 22.39 -25.29
CA GLY A 168 -18.27 21.57 -24.05
C GLY A 168 -18.73 20.11 -24.26
N GLY A 169 -19.60 19.85 -25.23
CA GLY A 169 -20.12 18.51 -25.49
C GLY A 169 -19.11 17.52 -26.07
N GLY A 170 -18.00 18.01 -26.63
CA GLY A 170 -16.90 17.19 -27.14
C GLY A 170 -16.01 16.68 -26.02
N ALA A 171 -15.53 17.57 -25.16
CA ALA A 171 -14.68 17.21 -24.02
C ALA A 171 -15.40 16.27 -23.03
N ASP A 172 -16.67 16.52 -22.73
CA ASP A 172 -17.48 15.64 -21.87
C ASP A 172 -17.70 14.25 -22.49
N ARG A 173 -17.82 14.17 -23.81
CA ARG A 173 -17.96 12.90 -24.54
C ARG A 173 -16.65 12.12 -24.55
N THR A 174 -15.53 12.79 -24.82
CA THR A 174 -14.19 12.18 -24.77
C THR A 174 -13.86 11.72 -23.35
N ALA A 175 -14.23 12.48 -22.31
CA ALA A 175 -14.05 12.07 -20.92
C ALA A 175 -14.89 10.83 -20.58
N ALA A 176 -16.12 10.75 -21.07
CA ALA A 176 -16.96 9.56 -20.91
C ALA A 176 -16.37 8.33 -21.63
N GLU A 177 -15.80 8.51 -22.83
CA GLU A 177 -15.11 7.46 -23.59
C GLU A 177 -13.86 6.95 -22.85
N VAL A 178 -13.03 7.84 -22.29
CA VAL A 178 -11.88 7.47 -21.46
C VAL A 178 -12.30 6.61 -20.27
N LEU A 179 -13.34 7.04 -19.53
CA LEU A 179 -13.84 6.28 -18.38
C LEU A 179 -14.50 4.96 -18.78
N ALA A 180 -15.07 4.86 -19.98
CA ALA A 180 -15.60 3.60 -20.52
C ALA A 180 -14.46 2.64 -20.93
N GLY A 181 -13.36 3.19 -21.44
CA GLY A 181 -12.18 2.45 -21.88
C GLY A 181 -11.33 1.81 -20.78
N LEU A 182 -11.59 2.11 -19.49
CA LEU A 182 -10.89 1.49 -18.36
C LEU A 182 -11.17 -0.01 -18.20
N GLY A 183 -12.24 -0.52 -18.83
CA GLY A 183 -12.58 -1.94 -18.81
C GLY A 183 -13.30 -2.42 -17.53
N PRO A 184 -13.59 -3.74 -17.44
CA PRO A 184 -14.40 -4.32 -16.38
C PRO A 184 -13.72 -4.34 -15.00
N ASP A 185 -12.38 -4.28 -14.98
CA ASP A 185 -11.59 -4.31 -13.74
C ASP A 185 -11.70 -3.00 -12.93
N TRP A 186 -12.27 -1.96 -13.52
CA TRP A 186 -12.55 -0.67 -12.90
C TRP A 186 -14.06 -0.40 -12.83
N PRO A 187 -14.82 -1.10 -11.97
CA PRO A 187 -16.26 -0.92 -11.90
C PRO A 187 -16.61 0.45 -11.34
N LEU A 188 -17.37 1.23 -12.12
CA LEU A 188 -17.80 2.58 -11.78
C LEU A 188 -19.30 2.78 -12.02
N THR A 189 -19.99 3.32 -11.02
CA THR A 189 -21.39 3.75 -11.14
C THR A 189 -21.50 5.01 -12.01
N GLN A 190 -22.69 5.28 -12.56
CA GLN A 190 -22.93 6.49 -13.34
C GLN A 190 -22.64 7.77 -12.54
N GLY A 191 -22.97 7.79 -11.25
CA GLY A 191 -22.66 8.92 -10.36
C GLY A 191 -21.16 9.13 -10.16
N GLN A 192 -20.38 8.05 -10.06
CA GLN A 192 -18.91 8.12 -9.98
C GLN A 192 -18.30 8.62 -11.29
N ARG A 193 -18.79 8.14 -12.43
CA ARG A 193 -18.34 8.61 -13.75
C ARG A 193 -18.57 10.10 -13.93
N ARG A 194 -19.75 10.61 -13.56
CA ARG A 194 -20.06 12.05 -13.59
C ARG A 194 -19.14 12.89 -12.70
N ARG A 195 -18.72 12.35 -11.54
CA ARG A 195 -17.80 13.04 -10.63
C ARG A 195 -16.36 13.07 -11.14
N LEU A 196 -15.91 12.04 -11.86
CA LEU A 196 -14.56 11.94 -12.41
C LEU A 196 -14.40 12.67 -13.75
N ALA A 197 -15.48 12.81 -14.53
CA ALA A 197 -15.44 13.39 -15.87
C ALA A 197 -14.76 14.78 -15.95
N PRO A 198 -14.99 15.74 -15.02
CA PRO A 198 -14.29 17.03 -15.07
C PRO A 198 -12.78 16.90 -14.87
N MET A 199 -12.34 15.97 -14.01
CA MET A 199 -10.90 15.74 -13.78
C MET A 199 -10.22 15.12 -15.01
N VAL A 200 -10.93 14.22 -15.70
CA VAL A 200 -10.48 13.65 -16.97
C VAL A 200 -10.41 14.74 -18.04
N ALA A 201 -11.41 15.62 -18.12
CA ALA A 201 -11.39 16.76 -19.04
C ALA A 201 -10.19 17.67 -18.79
N THR A 202 -9.90 18.01 -17.52
CA THR A 202 -8.70 18.79 -17.16
C THR A 202 -7.40 18.11 -17.59
N ALA A 203 -7.30 16.78 -17.47
CA ALA A 203 -6.12 16.04 -17.92
C ALA A 203 -5.94 16.11 -19.45
N LEU A 204 -7.04 15.98 -20.20
CA LEU A 204 -7.04 16.09 -21.66
C LEU A 204 -6.66 17.51 -22.11
N ASP A 205 -7.20 18.53 -21.45
CA ASP A 205 -6.86 19.94 -21.71
C ASP A 205 -5.38 20.25 -21.37
N ALA A 206 -4.82 19.54 -20.39
CA ALA A 206 -3.40 19.60 -20.05
C ALA A 206 -2.50 18.90 -21.09
N GLY A 207 -3.06 18.23 -22.09
CA GLY A 207 -2.34 17.61 -23.21
C GLY A 207 -2.18 16.09 -23.13
N TRP A 208 -2.87 15.42 -22.20
CA TRP A 208 -2.88 13.95 -22.19
C TRP A 208 -3.64 13.39 -23.39
N ARG A 209 -3.05 12.39 -24.07
CA ARG A 209 -3.77 11.62 -25.10
C ARG A 209 -4.74 10.64 -24.41
N PRO A 210 -5.98 10.44 -24.91
CA PRO A 210 -6.96 9.54 -24.30
C PRO A 210 -6.43 8.14 -24.01
N GLY A 211 -5.74 7.51 -24.96
CA GLY A 211 -5.17 6.16 -24.79
C GLY A 211 -4.10 6.08 -23.69
N ALA A 212 -3.19 7.07 -23.65
CA ALA A 212 -2.15 7.13 -22.61
C ALA A 212 -2.75 7.39 -21.22
N LEU A 213 -3.82 8.19 -21.16
CA LEU A 213 -4.55 8.43 -19.92
C LEU A 213 -5.26 7.15 -19.45
N ILE A 214 -5.91 6.40 -20.35
CA ILE A 214 -6.51 5.09 -20.02
C ILE A 214 -5.45 4.14 -19.49
N GLU A 215 -4.31 4.00 -20.17
CA GLU A 215 -3.22 3.10 -19.76
C GLU A 215 -2.70 3.45 -18.35
N HIS A 216 -2.44 4.73 -18.10
CA HIS A 216 -2.01 5.21 -16.80
C HIS A 216 -3.07 4.96 -15.70
N LEU A 217 -4.33 5.28 -16.00
CA LEU A 217 -5.43 5.13 -15.05
C LEU A 217 -5.82 3.67 -14.80
N ALA A 218 -5.66 2.77 -15.76
CA ALA A 218 -6.06 1.37 -15.65
C ALA A 218 -5.00 0.48 -14.97
N ALA A 219 -3.77 0.97 -14.80
CA ALA A 219 -2.65 0.20 -14.29
C ALA A 219 -2.94 -0.44 -12.90
N ASN A 220 -2.49 -1.67 -12.68
CA ASN A 220 -2.57 -2.36 -11.38
C ASN A 220 -3.98 -2.39 -10.73
N PRO A 221 -5.00 -3.03 -11.36
CA PRO A 221 -6.36 -3.09 -10.82
C PRO A 221 -6.52 -4.03 -9.61
N ASP A 222 -5.61 -4.98 -9.42
CA ASP A 222 -5.77 -6.06 -8.45
C ASP A 222 -5.89 -5.60 -6.99
N GLY A 223 -7.00 -5.99 -6.35
CA GLY A 223 -7.23 -5.74 -4.92
C GLY A 223 -7.66 -4.31 -4.58
N VAL A 224 -8.06 -3.51 -5.57
CA VAL A 224 -8.62 -2.17 -5.37
C VAL A 224 -10.03 -2.28 -4.75
N LYS A 225 -10.18 -1.86 -3.50
CA LYS A 225 -11.48 -1.87 -2.78
C LYS A 225 -12.40 -0.71 -3.17
N SER A 226 -11.85 0.38 -3.72
CA SER A 226 -12.61 1.57 -4.13
C SER A 226 -12.07 2.14 -5.45
N PRO A 227 -12.57 1.65 -6.60
CA PRO A 227 -12.09 2.06 -7.93
C PRO A 227 -12.16 3.57 -8.15
N ALA A 228 -13.30 4.19 -7.84
CA ALA A 228 -13.49 5.63 -8.01
C ALA A 228 -12.52 6.48 -7.18
N ALA A 229 -12.17 6.04 -5.97
CA ALA A 229 -11.25 6.79 -5.11
C ALA A 229 -9.81 6.72 -5.63
N VAL A 230 -9.39 5.55 -6.13
CA VAL A 230 -8.06 5.38 -6.72
C VAL A 230 -7.93 6.18 -8.02
N LEU A 231 -8.93 6.14 -8.88
CA LEU A 231 -8.93 6.92 -10.13
C LEU A 231 -8.92 8.43 -9.86
N ALA A 232 -9.70 8.91 -8.88
CA ALA A 232 -9.65 10.30 -8.46
C ALA A 232 -8.25 10.71 -7.96
N ALA A 233 -7.61 9.85 -7.15
CA ALA A 233 -6.25 10.10 -6.67
C ALA A 233 -5.23 10.17 -7.82
N ARG A 234 -5.31 9.23 -8.78
CA ARG A 234 -4.43 9.23 -9.97
C ARG A 234 -4.64 10.45 -10.84
N LEU A 235 -5.89 10.85 -11.08
CA LEU A 235 -6.22 12.05 -11.85
C LEU A 235 -5.72 13.33 -11.17
N HIS A 236 -5.65 13.35 -9.83
CA HIS A 236 -5.14 14.49 -9.07
C HIS A 236 -3.60 14.55 -9.10
N ASP A 237 -2.93 13.41 -9.09
CA ASP A 237 -1.47 13.26 -9.06
C ASP A 237 -0.89 12.83 -10.41
N LEU A 238 -1.47 13.36 -11.51
CA LEU A 238 -0.96 13.07 -12.84
C LEU A 238 0.41 13.73 -13.02
N PRO A 239 1.42 12.98 -13.50
CA PRO A 239 2.66 13.61 -13.92
C PRO A 239 2.37 14.57 -15.07
N GLN A 240 3.27 15.54 -15.30
CA GLN A 240 3.21 16.34 -16.52
C GLN A 240 3.17 15.38 -17.70
N PRO A 241 2.23 15.57 -18.66
CA PRO A 241 2.15 14.69 -19.81
C PRO A 241 3.53 14.69 -20.45
N HIS A 242 4.16 13.51 -20.48
CA HIS A 242 5.44 13.35 -21.13
C HIS A 242 5.22 13.72 -22.59
N GLY A 243 5.62 14.94 -22.96
CA GLY A 243 5.59 15.41 -24.33
C GLY A 243 6.21 14.31 -25.17
N ALA A 244 5.43 13.84 -26.16
CA ALA A 244 5.69 12.68 -27.02
C ALA A 244 7.12 12.17 -26.84
N ALA A 245 7.28 11.09 -26.04
CA ALA A 245 8.55 10.48 -25.68
C ALA A 245 9.57 10.78 -26.78
N ALA A 246 10.50 11.72 -26.51
CA ALA A 246 11.42 12.20 -27.52
C ALA A 246 11.95 10.98 -28.26
N GLU A 247 11.61 10.85 -29.54
CA GLU A 247 11.94 9.66 -30.31
C GLU A 247 13.41 9.38 -30.05
N ARG A 248 13.69 8.19 -29.51
CA ARG A 248 15.07 7.80 -29.23
C ARG A 248 15.84 8.07 -30.51
N PRO A 249 16.89 8.92 -30.51
CA PRO A 249 17.59 9.21 -31.73
C PRO A 249 18.02 7.89 -32.37
N GLY A 250 17.92 7.85 -33.70
CA GLY A 250 18.40 6.72 -34.49
C GLY A 250 19.79 6.32 -34.01
N TRP A 251 20.07 5.02 -33.98
CA TRP A 251 21.36 4.53 -33.51
C TRP A 251 22.49 5.20 -34.31
N CYS A 252 23.41 5.87 -33.62
CA CYS A 252 24.45 6.67 -34.27
C CYS A 252 25.61 5.82 -34.84
N GLY A 253 25.52 4.48 -34.79
CA GLY A 253 26.54 3.53 -35.26
C GLY A 253 27.76 3.36 -34.34
N ASN A 254 28.00 4.34 -33.46
CA ASN A 254 29.19 4.43 -32.62
C ASN A 254 28.90 4.36 -31.11
N CYS A 255 27.68 4.02 -30.71
CA CYS A 255 27.31 3.77 -29.32
C CYS A 255 26.72 2.36 -29.18
N ASP A 256 26.47 1.87 -27.98
CA ASP A 256 25.81 0.58 -27.80
C ASP A 256 24.36 0.63 -28.32
N GLN A 257 23.94 -0.39 -29.07
CA GLN A 257 22.65 -0.41 -29.76
C GLN A 257 21.46 -0.51 -28.80
N THR A 258 21.67 -1.01 -27.58
CA THR A 258 20.59 -1.22 -26.60
C THR A 258 20.48 -0.02 -25.67
N THR A 259 21.62 0.44 -25.16
CA THR A 259 21.74 1.45 -24.12
C THR A 259 21.94 2.86 -24.67
N ARG A 260 22.32 3.00 -25.95
CA ARG A 260 22.66 4.28 -26.62
C ARG A 260 23.83 5.04 -25.99
N HIS A 261 24.58 4.42 -25.08
CA HIS A 261 25.74 5.00 -24.43
C HIS A 261 27.03 4.66 -25.18
N ARG A 262 27.98 5.60 -25.19
CA ARG A 262 29.37 5.29 -25.54
C ARG A 262 30.12 4.85 -24.29
N GLU A 263 30.70 3.66 -24.32
CA GLU A 263 31.76 3.29 -23.38
C GLU A 263 33.04 3.97 -23.86
N ARG A 264 33.58 4.85 -23.01
CA ARG A 264 34.90 5.45 -23.21
C ARG A 264 35.96 4.46 -22.71
N ASP A 265 37.20 4.59 -23.18
CA ASP A 265 38.33 3.73 -22.81
C ASP A 265 38.64 3.72 -21.29
N ASP A 266 38.06 4.65 -20.53
CA ASP A 266 38.11 4.77 -19.07
C ASP A 266 36.99 4.01 -18.32
N GLY A 267 36.09 3.33 -19.05
CA GLY A 267 34.96 2.60 -18.48
C GLY A 267 33.76 3.46 -18.06
N LEU A 268 33.78 4.77 -18.31
CA LEU A 268 32.69 5.68 -17.94
C LEU A 268 31.68 5.83 -19.09
N ARG A 269 30.40 5.63 -18.78
CA ARG A 269 29.28 5.74 -19.72
C ARG A 269 28.87 7.19 -19.89
N SER A 270 28.92 7.69 -21.13
CA SER A 270 28.37 9.02 -21.49
C SER A 270 27.06 8.86 -22.26
N ALA A 271 26.08 9.70 -21.94
CA ALA A 271 24.82 9.83 -22.68
C ALA A 271 25.03 10.44 -24.07
#